data_AF-A0A967JYL4-F1
#
_entry.id   AF-A0A967JYL4-F1
#
_cell.length_a   1.000
_cell.length_b   1.000
_cell.length_c   1.000
_cell.angle_alpha   90.00
_cell.angle_beta   90.00
_cell.angle_gamma   90.00
#
_symmetry.space_group_name_H-M   'P 1'
#
loop_
_entity.id
_entity.type
_entity.pdbx_description
1 polymer ?
#
loop_
_entity_poly.entity_id
_entity_poly.type
_entity_poly.pdbx_seq_one_letter_code
_entity_poly.pdbx_strand_id
1 'polypeptide(L)'
;IGKNISGVGMDPKVIGRVKVHGVPNLALCSISTIVALDLTPQAHGNASGIGLADVTTKKLVQQIDFEATYLNCITSGITGIQRAFLPVVAPNDKAAIHTALRVCGRANLQEAKIVHIKNTLSLSEMDISARLLEETTPGISLELIGDRFALSYDAKNNLIPVL
;
A
#
# COMPACT_ATOMS: atom_id res chain seq x y z
N ILE A 1 -7.09 0.44 -0.61
CA ILE A 1 -7.23 -1.03 -0.83
C ILE A 1 -8.72 -1.37 -0.94
N GLY A 2 -9.07 -2.54 -1.45
CA GLY A 2 -10.46 -3.01 -1.45
C GLY A 2 -10.72 -4.11 -2.46
N LYS A 3 -11.77 -4.91 -2.23
CA LYS A 3 -12.05 -6.07 -3.09
C LYS A 3 -12.38 -5.73 -4.54
N ASN A 4 -12.96 -4.55 -4.75
CA ASN A 4 -13.23 -4.03 -6.10
C ASN A 4 -11.97 -3.61 -6.85
N ILE A 5 -10.82 -3.45 -6.17
CA ILE A 5 -9.52 -3.17 -6.79
C ILE A 5 -8.84 -4.48 -7.19
N SER A 6 -8.82 -5.44 -6.27
CA SER A 6 -8.28 -6.78 -6.48
C SER A 6 -9.01 -7.74 -5.54
N GLY A 7 -9.20 -9.01 -5.93
CA GLY A 7 -9.94 -9.99 -5.11
C GLY A 7 -9.41 -10.13 -3.68
N VAL A 8 -8.12 -9.84 -3.46
CA VAL A 8 -7.46 -9.83 -2.14
C VAL A 8 -7.10 -8.42 -1.66
N GLY A 9 -7.81 -7.38 -2.10
CA GLY A 9 -7.67 -5.99 -1.63
C GLY A 9 -6.57 -5.16 -2.28
N MET A 10 -5.42 -5.78 -2.57
CA MET A 10 -4.29 -5.24 -3.32
C MET A 10 -3.69 -6.36 -4.17
N ASP A 11 -3.34 -6.11 -5.42
CA ASP A 11 -2.82 -7.15 -6.31
C ASP A 11 -1.41 -7.61 -5.88
N PRO A 12 -1.24 -8.90 -5.47
CA PRO A 12 0.06 -9.47 -5.07
C PRO A 12 1.16 -9.37 -6.12
N LYS A 13 0.80 -9.34 -7.42
CA LYS A 13 1.76 -9.21 -8.53
C LYS A 13 2.29 -7.79 -8.65
N VAL A 14 1.45 -6.79 -8.38
CA VAL A 14 1.83 -5.37 -8.38
C VAL A 14 2.73 -5.05 -7.18
N ILE A 15 2.38 -5.56 -6.00
CA ILE A 15 3.16 -5.30 -4.78
C ILE A 15 4.29 -6.31 -4.54
N GLY A 16 4.48 -7.28 -5.45
CA GLY A 16 5.52 -8.32 -5.37
C GLY A 16 5.41 -9.22 -4.13
N ARG A 17 4.25 -9.29 -3.47
CA ARG A 17 4.10 -9.90 -2.15
C ARG A 17 2.94 -10.87 -2.11
N VAL A 18 3.27 -12.15 -1.99
CA VAL A 18 2.29 -13.24 -1.98
C VAL A 18 1.94 -13.62 -0.54
N LYS A 19 2.86 -13.57 0.44
CA LYS A 19 2.61 -13.97 1.84
C LYS A 19 1.78 -15.26 1.90
N VAL A 20 2.36 -16.35 1.43
CA VAL A 20 1.83 -17.71 1.53
C VAL A 20 2.97 -18.60 2.01
N HIS A 21 2.73 -19.41 3.03
CA HIS A 21 3.75 -20.29 3.60
C HIS A 21 4.34 -21.22 2.54
N GLY A 22 5.67 -21.29 2.46
CA GLY A 22 6.39 -22.13 1.48
C GLY A 22 6.44 -21.56 0.06
N VAL A 23 5.78 -20.43 -0.23
CA VAL A 23 5.80 -19.80 -1.55
C VAL A 23 6.70 -18.56 -1.50
N PRO A 24 7.77 -18.51 -2.32
CA PRO A 24 8.60 -17.32 -2.40
C PRO A 24 7.81 -16.14 -2.96
N ASN A 25 8.15 -14.93 -2.50
CA ASN A 25 7.60 -13.71 -3.09
C ASN A 25 8.06 -13.57 -4.55
N LEU A 26 7.30 -12.81 -5.33
CA LEU A 26 7.59 -12.59 -6.74
C LEU A 26 8.80 -11.66 -6.87
N ALA A 27 9.81 -12.07 -7.64
CA ALA A 27 11.01 -11.26 -7.92
C ALA A 27 10.74 -10.10 -8.90
N LEU A 28 9.50 -9.59 -8.96
CA LEU A 28 9.07 -8.54 -9.89
C LEU A 28 9.32 -7.14 -9.33
N CYS A 29 9.15 -6.95 -8.01
CA CYS A 29 9.49 -5.72 -7.32
C CYS A 29 9.93 -6.01 -5.88
N SER A 30 10.92 -5.27 -5.39
CA SER A 30 11.42 -5.39 -4.02
C SER A 30 10.95 -4.21 -3.18
N ILE A 31 9.80 -4.36 -2.51
CA ILE A 31 9.23 -3.33 -1.63
C ILE A 31 9.52 -3.69 -0.16
N SER A 32 10.28 -2.84 0.54
CA SER A 32 10.63 -3.04 1.94
C SER A 32 9.46 -2.79 2.89
N THR A 33 8.60 -1.81 2.59
CA THR A 33 7.47 -1.46 3.45
C THR A 33 6.27 -1.00 2.63
N ILE A 34 5.09 -1.52 2.94
CA ILE A 34 3.82 -1.16 2.30
C ILE A 34 2.91 -0.45 3.31
N VAL A 35 2.36 0.70 2.91
CA VAL A 35 1.37 1.45 3.68
C VAL A 35 0.00 1.36 3.01
N ALA A 36 -1.01 0.91 3.74
CA ALA A 36 -2.41 0.95 3.30
C ALA A 36 -3.14 2.11 4.00
N LEU A 37 -3.43 3.17 3.25
CA LEU A 37 -3.98 4.43 3.78
C LEU A 37 -5.50 4.46 3.92
N ASP A 38 -6.22 3.79 3.03
CA ASP A 38 -7.69 3.81 3.01
C ASP A 38 -8.33 2.53 2.45
N LEU A 39 -9.63 2.34 2.72
CA LEU A 39 -10.48 1.27 2.22
C LEU A 39 -11.55 1.85 1.31
N THR A 40 -11.77 1.24 0.14
CA THR A 40 -12.82 1.72 -0.77
C THR A 40 -14.22 1.45 -0.20
N PRO A 41 -15.19 2.36 -0.38
CA PRO A 41 -16.57 2.13 0.03
C PRO A 41 -17.18 0.87 -0.62
N GLN A 42 -16.80 0.57 -1.86
CA GLN A 42 -17.23 -0.61 -2.62
C GLN A 42 -16.70 -1.93 -2.05
N ALA A 43 -15.75 -1.89 -1.12
CA ALA A 43 -15.34 -3.07 -0.37
C ALA A 43 -16.35 -3.46 0.71
N HIS A 44 -17.32 -2.59 1.03
CA HIS A 44 -18.34 -2.82 2.07
C HIS A 44 -17.73 -3.27 3.40
N GLY A 45 -16.66 -2.58 3.82
CA GLY A 45 -15.90 -2.91 5.04
C GLY A 45 -15.02 -4.15 4.95
N ASN A 46 -15.06 -4.90 3.85
CA ASN A 46 -14.23 -6.08 3.69
C ASN A 46 -12.78 -5.70 3.32
N ALA A 47 -11.91 -5.72 4.32
CA ALA A 47 -10.49 -5.39 4.19
C ALA A 47 -9.61 -6.65 3.97
N SER A 48 -10.16 -7.70 3.34
CA SER A 48 -9.37 -8.87 2.94
C SER A 48 -8.19 -8.40 2.10
N GLY A 49 -6.98 -8.56 2.61
CA GLY A 49 -5.77 -8.02 2.00
C GLY A 49 -4.96 -7.08 2.85
N ILE A 50 -5.54 -6.54 3.92
CA ILE A 50 -4.85 -5.59 4.80
C ILE A 50 -3.55 -6.17 5.38
N GLY A 51 -3.52 -7.48 5.65
CA GLY A 51 -2.31 -8.17 6.14
C GLY A 51 -1.17 -8.27 5.13
N LEU A 52 -1.38 -7.87 3.87
CA LEU A 52 -0.29 -7.67 2.91
C LEU A 52 0.49 -6.38 3.18
N ALA A 53 -0.09 -5.39 3.85
CA ALA A 53 0.60 -4.18 4.27
C ALA A 53 1.44 -4.41 5.54
N ASP A 54 2.31 -3.45 5.84
CA ASP A 54 3.14 -3.42 7.05
C ASP A 54 2.65 -2.33 8.02
N VAL A 55 2.13 -1.23 7.47
CA VAL A 55 1.51 -0.13 8.23
C VAL A 55 0.16 0.20 7.62
N THR A 56 -0.80 0.56 8.48
CA THR A 56 -2.11 1.09 8.08
C THR A 56 -2.49 2.27 8.96
N THR A 57 -3.68 2.84 8.75
CA THR A 57 -4.15 4.03 9.44
C THR A 57 -5.36 3.70 10.30
N LYS A 58 -5.55 4.45 11.39
CA LYS A 58 -6.75 4.35 12.24
C LYS A 58 -8.03 4.54 11.41
N LYS A 59 -8.01 5.47 10.45
CA LYS A 59 -9.10 5.73 9.49
C LYS A 59 -9.48 4.48 8.70
N LEU A 60 -8.52 3.74 8.15
CA LEU A 60 -8.80 2.50 7.40
C LEU A 60 -9.41 1.46 8.35
N VAL A 61 -8.77 1.24 9.51
CA VAL A 61 -9.19 0.22 10.47
C VAL A 61 -10.62 0.45 10.98
N GLN A 62 -11.03 1.70 11.18
CA GLN A 62 -12.39 2.05 11.60
C GLN A 62 -13.47 1.74 10.56
N GLN A 63 -13.10 1.53 9.29
CA GLN A 63 -14.04 1.15 8.23
C GLN A 63 -14.16 -0.36 8.07
N ILE A 64 -13.36 -1.16 8.78
CA ILE A 64 -13.34 -2.61 8.61
C ILE A 64 -14.58 -3.24 9.27
N ASP A 65 -15.31 -4.00 8.46
CA ASP A 65 -16.20 -5.05 8.96
C ASP A 65 -15.35 -6.30 9.21
N PHE A 66 -15.03 -6.55 10.47
CA PHE A 66 -14.17 -7.67 10.85
C PHE A 66 -14.85 -9.01 10.64
N GLU A 67 -16.17 -9.10 10.79
CA GLU A 67 -16.90 -10.35 10.56
C GLU A 67 -16.83 -10.73 9.08
N ALA A 68 -17.17 -9.81 8.18
CA ALA A 68 -17.09 -10.03 6.74
C ALA A 68 -15.65 -10.27 6.26
N THR A 69 -14.68 -9.57 6.85
CA THR A 69 -13.25 -9.73 6.52
C THR A 69 -12.75 -11.11 6.94
N TYR A 70 -13.00 -11.51 8.19
CA TYR A 70 -12.54 -12.79 8.71
C TYR A 70 -13.23 -13.97 8.05
N LEU A 71 -14.56 -13.92 7.88
CA LEU A 71 -15.29 -14.98 7.19
C LEU A 71 -14.71 -15.23 5.79
N ASN A 72 -14.42 -14.16 5.06
CA ASN A 72 -13.84 -14.28 3.72
C ASN A 72 -12.41 -14.82 3.73
N CYS A 73 -11.58 -14.36 4.67
CA CYS A 73 -10.21 -14.84 4.80
C CYS A 73 -10.15 -16.32 5.24
N ILE A 74 -11.04 -16.74 6.14
CA ILE A 74 -11.13 -18.14 6.60
C ILE A 74 -11.58 -19.06 5.46
N THR A 75 -12.62 -18.66 4.72
CA THR A 75 -13.12 -19.44 3.58
C THR A 75 -12.13 -19.51 2.41
N SER A 76 -11.20 -18.56 2.32
CA SER A 76 -10.08 -18.58 1.35
C SER A 76 -8.92 -19.51 1.76
N GLY A 77 -9.03 -20.21 2.89
CA GLY A 77 -8.08 -21.21 3.35
C GLY A 77 -6.71 -20.64 3.76
N ILE A 78 -5.65 -21.42 3.55
CA ILE A 78 -4.30 -21.11 4.04
C ILE A 78 -3.74 -19.78 3.52
N THR A 79 -4.15 -19.37 2.32
CA THR A 79 -3.71 -18.10 1.72
C THR A 79 -4.46 -16.90 2.30
N GLY A 80 -5.68 -17.11 2.81
CA GLY A 80 -6.56 -16.06 3.31
C GLY A 80 -6.24 -15.62 4.74
N ILE A 81 -5.82 -16.52 5.64
CA ILE A 81 -5.52 -16.16 7.04
C ILE A 81 -4.48 -15.04 7.14
N GLN A 82 -3.42 -15.08 6.34
CA GLN A 82 -2.38 -14.03 6.34
C GLN A 82 -2.91 -12.68 5.81
N ARG A 83 -4.02 -12.66 5.09
CA ARG A 83 -4.65 -11.45 4.54
C ARG A 83 -5.45 -10.67 5.58
N ALA A 84 -5.82 -11.31 6.69
CA ALA A 84 -6.57 -10.72 7.79
C ALA A 84 -5.69 -10.13 8.90
N PHE A 85 -4.36 -10.33 8.86
CA PHE A 85 -3.46 -9.82 9.89
C PHE A 85 -3.51 -8.29 9.93
N LEU A 86 -3.64 -7.74 11.13
CA LEU A 86 -3.68 -6.30 11.32
C LEU A 86 -2.25 -5.73 11.30
N PRO A 87 -1.90 -4.82 10.38
CA PRO A 87 -0.60 -4.16 10.37
C PRO A 87 -0.46 -3.17 11.54
N VAL A 88 0.71 -2.51 11.66
CA VAL A 88 0.88 -1.41 12.61
C VAL A 88 -0.14 -0.31 12.28
N VAL A 89 -0.98 0.07 13.25
CA VAL A 89 -2.02 1.07 13.06
C VAL A 89 -1.52 2.45 13.50
N ALA A 90 -1.20 3.30 12.53
CA ALA A 90 -0.81 4.68 12.77
C ALA A 90 -2.04 5.59 12.97
N PRO A 91 -1.92 6.70 13.71
CA PRO A 91 -3.06 7.59 13.98
C PRO A 91 -3.60 8.31 12.74
N ASN A 92 -2.77 8.56 11.72
CA ASN A 92 -3.11 9.25 10.46
C ASN A 92 -2.09 8.90 9.37
N ASP A 93 -2.34 9.39 8.15
CA ASP A 93 -1.53 9.07 6.96
C ASP A 93 -0.09 9.57 7.12
N LYS A 94 0.11 10.78 7.65
CA LYS A 94 1.46 11.33 7.92
C LYS A 94 2.25 10.39 8.83
N ALA A 95 1.68 9.99 9.97
CA ALA A 95 2.34 9.07 10.89
C ALA A 95 2.60 7.70 10.24
N ALA A 96 1.71 7.20 9.39
CA ALA A 96 1.89 5.94 8.68
C ALA A 96 3.08 6.00 7.71
N ILE A 97 3.18 7.08 6.91
CA ILE A 97 4.27 7.32 5.96
C ILE A 97 5.60 7.49 6.71
N HIS A 98 5.63 8.29 7.79
CA HIS A 98 6.83 8.44 8.62
C HIS A 98 7.27 7.12 9.26
N THR A 99 6.32 6.29 9.71
CA THR A 99 6.63 4.95 10.24
C THR A 99 7.27 4.08 9.16
N ALA A 100 6.72 4.07 7.95
CA ALA A 100 7.28 3.32 6.84
C ALA A 100 8.69 3.79 6.45
N LEU A 101 8.91 5.11 6.38
CA LEU A 101 10.23 5.67 6.13
C LEU A 101 11.24 5.32 7.22
N ARG A 102 10.80 5.23 8.48
CA ARG A 102 11.68 4.85 9.59
C ARG A 102 12.15 3.40 9.51
N VAL A 103 11.31 2.50 8.97
CA VAL A 103 11.59 1.05 8.92
C VAL A 103 11.99 0.55 7.54
N CYS A 104 12.07 1.42 6.53
CA CYS A 104 12.36 1.03 5.14
C CYS A 104 13.81 0.58 4.91
N GLY A 105 14.68 0.67 5.92
CA GLY A 105 16.08 0.24 5.88
C GLY A 105 17.05 1.26 5.28
N ARG A 106 16.66 2.54 5.18
CA ARG A 106 17.54 3.62 4.68
C ARG A 106 17.96 4.55 5.82
N ALA A 107 19.27 4.80 5.91
CA ALA A 107 19.81 5.76 6.87
C ALA A 107 19.57 7.22 6.41
N ASN A 108 19.78 7.48 5.11
CA ASN A 108 19.47 8.75 4.49
C ASN A 108 18.10 8.68 3.80
N LEU A 109 17.12 9.44 4.29
CA LEU A 109 15.77 9.43 3.73
C LEU A 109 15.69 10.07 2.33
N GLN A 110 16.69 10.86 1.92
CA GLN A 110 16.76 11.38 0.54
C GLN A 110 17.05 10.27 -0.48
N GLU A 111 17.57 9.12 -0.03
CA GLU A 111 17.78 7.93 -0.85
C GLU A 111 16.58 6.98 -0.82
N ALA A 112 15.51 7.31 -0.09
CA ALA A 112 14.31 6.50 -0.05
C ALA A 112 13.64 6.50 -1.43
N LYS A 113 13.42 5.30 -1.96
CA LYS A 113 12.65 5.07 -3.18
C LYS A 113 11.19 4.85 -2.80
N ILE A 114 10.36 5.81 -3.16
CA ILE A 114 8.95 5.86 -2.79
C ILE A 114 8.12 5.90 -4.07
N VAL A 115 7.07 5.10 -4.09
CA VAL A 115 5.96 5.22 -5.03
C VAL A 115 4.67 5.30 -4.23
N HIS A 116 3.81 6.24 -4.59
CA HIS A 116 2.45 6.35 -4.07
C HIS A 116 1.49 6.19 -5.25
N ILE A 117 0.61 5.20 -5.13
CA ILE A 117 -0.38 4.85 -6.15
C ILE A 117 -1.77 5.00 -5.55
N LYS A 118 -2.74 5.40 -6.38
CA LYS A 118 -4.16 5.41 -6.00
C LYS A 118 -4.62 4.03 -5.55
N ASN A 119 -4.28 2.99 -6.32
CA ASN A 119 -4.51 1.59 -6.00
C ASN A 119 -3.80 0.67 -7.03
N THR A 120 -3.79 -0.64 -6.80
CA THR A 120 -3.12 -1.62 -7.68
C THR A 120 -3.85 -1.91 -9.00
N LEU A 121 -5.05 -1.35 -9.21
CA LEU A 121 -5.80 -1.48 -10.47
C LEU A 121 -5.53 -0.27 -11.40
N SER A 122 -5.20 0.89 -10.84
CA SER A 122 -4.94 2.13 -11.57
C SER A 122 -3.48 2.54 -11.39
N LEU A 123 -2.62 2.13 -12.33
CA LEU A 123 -1.17 2.33 -12.31
C LEU A 123 -0.65 3.26 -13.43
N SER A 124 -1.55 3.89 -14.20
CA SER A 124 -1.16 4.83 -15.27
C SER A 124 -0.56 6.13 -14.72
N GLU A 125 -1.00 6.54 -13.53
CA GLU A 125 -0.55 7.76 -12.86
C GLU A 125 -0.16 7.43 -11.42
N MET A 126 0.98 7.96 -10.98
CA MET A 126 1.55 7.69 -9.67
C MET A 126 2.50 8.81 -9.25
N ASP A 127 2.63 9.02 -7.95
CA ASP A 127 3.66 9.90 -7.40
C ASP A 127 4.93 9.08 -7.15
N ILE A 128 6.07 9.59 -7.59
CA ILE A 128 7.37 8.94 -7.41
C ILE A 128 8.37 9.90 -6.78
N SER A 129 9.16 9.37 -5.84
CA SER A 129 10.30 10.11 -5.30
C SER A 129 11.31 10.46 -6.40
N ALA A 130 11.98 11.61 -6.28
CA ALA A 130 13.07 11.99 -7.20
C ALA A 130 14.13 10.90 -7.34
N ARG A 131 14.47 10.23 -6.23
CA ARG A 131 15.43 9.12 -6.24
C ARG A 131 14.98 7.91 -7.08
N LEU A 132 13.69 7.57 -7.05
CA LEU A 132 13.16 6.47 -7.85
C LEU A 132 13.10 6.85 -9.34
N LEU A 133 12.79 8.11 -9.66
CA LEU A 133 12.77 8.60 -11.04
C LEU A 133 14.13 8.46 -11.75
N GLU A 134 15.22 8.73 -11.03
CA GLU A 134 16.60 8.59 -11.55
C GLU A 134 17.02 7.15 -11.84
N GLU A 135 16.38 6.16 -11.21
CA GLU A 135 16.71 4.73 -11.38
C GLU A 135 15.81 4.03 -12.40
N THR A 136 15.04 4.77 -13.20
CA THR A 136 14.05 4.18 -14.10
C THR A 136 14.69 3.26 -15.15
N THR A 137 14.16 2.05 -15.23
CA THR A 137 14.71 0.96 -16.04
C THR A 137 14.68 1.30 -17.54
N PRO A 138 15.77 1.02 -18.28
CA PRO A 138 15.74 1.10 -19.75
C PRO A 138 14.52 0.36 -20.32
N GLY A 139 13.74 1.04 -21.16
CA GLY A 139 12.54 0.47 -21.79
C GLY A 139 11.21 0.78 -21.08
N ILE A 140 11.22 1.41 -19.91
CA ILE A 140 10.02 2.00 -19.30
C ILE A 140 10.00 3.49 -19.66
N SER A 141 8.97 3.92 -20.39
CA SER A 141 8.73 5.33 -20.67
C SER A 141 7.88 5.93 -19.56
N LEU A 142 8.46 6.80 -18.74
CA LEU A 142 7.69 7.64 -17.83
C LEU A 142 7.53 9.02 -18.45
N GLU A 143 6.30 9.53 -18.40
CA GLU A 143 5.99 10.92 -18.71
C GLU A 143 5.81 11.70 -17.41
N LEU A 144 6.47 12.85 -17.30
CA LEU A 144 6.28 13.75 -16.17
C LEU A 144 5.03 14.61 -16.42
N ILE A 145 3.96 14.32 -15.67
CA ILE A 145 2.66 15.00 -15.80
C ILE A 145 2.50 16.22 -14.86
N GLY A 146 3.58 16.65 -14.18
CA GLY A 146 3.56 17.79 -13.27
C GLY A 146 4.93 18.16 -12.69
N ASP A 147 4.96 19.26 -11.93
CA ASP A 147 6.16 19.75 -11.24
C ASP A 147 6.50 18.94 -9.99
N ARG A 148 7.75 19.05 -9.54
CA ARG A 148 8.17 18.48 -8.25
C ARG A 148 7.41 19.15 -7.10
N PHE A 149 6.90 18.34 -6.18
CA PHE A 149 6.18 18.81 -5.01
C PHE A 149 6.64 18.12 -3.73
N ALA A 150 6.34 18.74 -2.59
CA ALA A 150 6.42 18.09 -1.28
C ALA A 150 5.06 17.49 -0.93
N LEU A 151 5.07 16.34 -0.23
CA LEU A 151 3.83 15.75 0.28
C LEU A 151 3.10 16.76 1.18
N SER A 152 1.83 16.97 0.87
CA SER A 152 0.97 17.90 1.59
C SER A 152 -0.09 17.14 2.38
N TYR A 153 -0.50 17.70 3.51
CA TYR A 153 -1.43 17.06 4.43
C TYR A 153 -2.55 18.01 4.83
N ASP A 154 -3.74 17.46 5.05
CA ASP A 154 -4.89 18.21 5.57
C ASP A 154 -4.74 18.52 7.07
N ALA A 155 -5.71 19.23 7.65
CA ALA A 155 -5.72 19.57 9.08
C ALA A 155 -5.77 18.35 10.03
N LYS A 156 -6.15 17.17 9.52
CA LYS A 156 -6.17 15.89 10.25
C LYS A 156 -4.90 15.07 10.01
N ASN A 157 -3.92 15.62 9.27
CA ASN A 157 -2.71 14.95 8.82
C ASN A 157 -2.97 13.76 7.86
N ASN A 158 -4.08 13.78 7.13
CA ASN A 158 -4.29 12.87 6.01
C ASN A 158 -3.55 13.39 4.78
N LEU A 159 -3.05 12.49 3.95
CA LEU A 159 -2.34 12.86 2.74
C LEU A 159 -3.33 13.49 1.76
N ILE A 160 -2.98 14.65 1.21
CA ILE A 160 -3.74 15.26 0.12
C ILE A 160 -3.15 14.71 -1.18
N PRO A 161 -3.93 13.94 -1.97
CA PRO A 161 -3.46 13.46 -3.26
C PRO A 161 -3.17 14.64 -4.19
N VAL A 162 -2.10 14.54 -4.98
CA VAL A 162 -1.80 15.50 -6.05
C VAL A 162 -2.51 15.12 -7.37
N LEU A 163 -3.08 13.90 -7.42
CA LEU A 163 -3.85 13.30 -8.53
C LEU A 163 -5.26 12.88 -8.10
#